data_AF-A0A432Z656-F1
#
_entry.id   AF-A0A432Z656-F1
#
_cell.length_a   1.000
_cell.length_b   1.000
_cell.length_c   1.000
_cell.angle_alpha   90.00
_cell.angle_beta   90.00
_cell.angle_gamma   90.00
#
_symmetry.space_group_name_H-M   'P 1'
#
loop_
_entity.id
_entity.type
_entity.pdbx_description
1 polymer ?
#
loop_
_entity_poly.entity_id
_entity_poly.type
_entity_poly.pdbx_seq_one_letter_code
_entity_poly.pdbx_strand_id
1 'polypeptide(L)'
;MKLSNELLSKINKQLSSENVEHRARPWKAMELLSTQEGISIAIPSQEADFLFKWFESNGKPRAQKQGHYHQGAYLFDSEFWSVSIPLIYGSVKINSLDALHEMPKSIKDSLIANKNRLSDYVIYWADCIDFGMGYGDLRDDKNLDPFGVDLLNAGYEELSSATLLMLEHRLNTRAILNCRMATEMFLKSFISLKISLSDKEARKAEHNLNTLMDKFIECSGYKHLEKIKPGLSMFPEVNERYKEQKIDRKQLFEAYCFAQSIGVLIIREFTDRNTLKQVLAFNKPL
;
A
#
# COMPACT_ATOMS: atom_id res chain seq x y z
N MET A 1 11.98 -38.25 14.02
CA MET A 1 11.40 -38.54 12.68
C MET A 1 12.14 -37.67 11.65
N LYS A 2 12.38 -38.14 10.41
CA LYS A 2 13.04 -37.30 9.38
C LYS A 2 11.98 -36.59 8.55
N LEU A 3 12.27 -35.35 8.17
CA LEU A 3 11.45 -34.58 7.22
C LEU A 3 11.36 -35.34 5.89
N SER A 4 10.14 -35.54 5.38
CA SER A 4 9.88 -36.33 4.17
C SER A 4 8.70 -35.78 3.36
N ASN A 5 8.60 -36.18 2.08
CA ASN A 5 7.48 -35.80 1.21
C ASN A 5 6.11 -36.25 1.76
N GLU A 6 6.05 -37.45 2.34
CA GLU A 6 4.82 -38.02 2.91
C GLU A 6 4.35 -37.21 4.11
N LEU A 7 5.29 -36.83 4.99
CA LEU A 7 5.00 -36.01 6.15
C LEU A 7 4.52 -34.62 5.74
N LEU A 8 5.20 -33.97 4.78
CA LEU A 8 4.76 -32.68 4.25
C LEU A 8 3.40 -32.76 3.55
N SER A 9 3.11 -33.86 2.85
CA SER A 9 1.79 -34.09 2.24
C SER A 9 0.68 -34.23 3.29
N LYS A 10 0.94 -34.95 4.39
CA LYS A 10 -0.01 -35.07 5.52
C LYS A 10 -0.29 -33.70 6.15
N ILE A 11 0.76 -32.94 6.44
CA ILE A 11 0.66 -31.60 7.02
C ILE A 11 -0.08 -30.65 6.06
N ASN A 12 0.22 -30.67 4.76
CA ASN A 12 -0.48 -29.83 3.79
C ASN A 12 -1.97 -30.17 3.68
N LYS A 13 -2.37 -31.44 3.82
CA LYS A 13 -3.79 -31.83 3.87
C LYS A 13 -4.47 -31.24 5.10
N GLN A 14 -3.83 -31.30 6.27
CA GLN A 14 -4.34 -30.68 7.49
C GLN A 14 -4.50 -29.16 7.31
N LEU A 15 -3.43 -28.48 6.88
CA LEU A 15 -3.46 -27.02 6.63
C LEU A 15 -4.52 -26.64 5.60
N SER A 16 -4.75 -27.48 4.59
CA SER A 16 -5.82 -27.26 3.62
C SER A 16 -7.22 -27.44 4.21
N SER A 17 -7.42 -28.41 5.12
CA SER A 17 -8.71 -28.58 5.82
C SER A 17 -9.03 -27.44 6.78
N GLU A 18 -7.99 -26.80 7.31
CA GLU A 18 -8.08 -25.60 8.17
C GLU A 18 -8.16 -24.30 7.35
N ASN A 19 -8.27 -24.40 6.02
CA ASN A 19 -8.31 -23.27 5.09
C ASN A 19 -7.12 -22.31 5.22
N VAL A 20 -5.95 -22.82 5.61
CA VAL A 20 -4.72 -22.02 5.70
C VAL A 20 -4.28 -21.61 4.30
N GLU A 21 -4.08 -20.31 4.10
CA GLU A 21 -3.59 -19.74 2.85
C GLU A 21 -2.23 -20.31 2.45
N HIS A 22 -2.02 -20.57 1.17
CA HIS A 22 -0.78 -21.14 0.63
C HIS A 22 0.49 -20.37 1.07
N ARG A 23 0.39 -19.05 1.23
CA ARG A 23 1.49 -18.20 1.70
C ARG A 23 1.95 -18.53 3.11
N ALA A 24 1.01 -18.85 4.01
CA ALA A 24 1.28 -19.14 5.40
C ALA A 24 1.70 -20.60 5.64
N ARG A 25 1.41 -21.50 4.68
CA ARG A 25 1.60 -22.94 4.87
C ARG A 25 3.04 -23.37 5.20
N PRO A 26 4.11 -22.84 4.57
CA PRO A 26 5.47 -23.23 4.96
C PRO A 26 5.78 -22.92 6.43
N TRP A 27 5.37 -21.74 6.90
CA TRP A 27 5.59 -21.29 8.27
C TRP A 27 4.76 -22.09 9.27
N LYS A 28 3.48 -22.33 8.96
CA LYS A 28 2.60 -23.17 9.77
C LYS A 28 3.04 -24.63 9.77
N ALA A 29 3.60 -25.13 8.66
CA ALA A 29 4.18 -26.46 8.63
C ALA A 29 5.41 -26.58 9.53
N MET A 30 6.29 -25.56 9.56
CA MET A 30 7.41 -25.54 10.52
C MET A 30 6.92 -25.55 11.97
N GLU A 31 5.87 -24.78 12.29
CA GLU A 31 5.24 -24.78 13.62
C GLU A 31 4.68 -26.17 13.98
N LEU A 32 3.95 -26.81 13.07
CA LEU A 32 3.39 -28.15 13.27
C LEU A 32 4.46 -29.23 13.38
N LEU A 33 5.52 -29.16 12.55
CA LEU A 33 6.66 -30.07 12.61
C LEU A 33 7.37 -29.99 13.97
N SER A 34 7.55 -28.78 14.49
CA SER A 34 8.19 -28.57 15.79
C SER A 34 7.30 -29.05 16.94
N THR A 35 6.00 -28.76 16.88
CA THR A 35 5.08 -29.00 18.00
C THR A 35 4.51 -30.42 18.03
N GLN A 36 4.25 -31.03 16.88
CA GLN A 36 3.62 -32.35 16.78
C GLN A 36 4.62 -33.48 16.53
N GLU A 37 5.66 -33.21 15.76
CA GLU A 37 6.60 -34.25 15.29
C GLU A 37 8.00 -34.13 15.95
N GLY A 38 8.20 -33.10 16.79
CA GLY A 38 9.46 -32.82 17.47
C GLY A 38 10.62 -32.47 16.53
N ILE A 39 10.32 -32.01 15.31
CA ILE A 39 11.29 -31.63 14.29
C ILE A 39 11.48 -30.11 14.33
N SER A 40 12.61 -29.65 14.86
CA SER A 40 13.01 -28.24 14.79
C SER A 40 13.80 -27.98 13.52
N ILE A 41 13.43 -26.93 12.78
CA ILE A 41 14.06 -26.54 11.52
C ILE A 41 14.68 -25.15 11.71
N ALA A 42 16.00 -25.06 11.56
CA ALA A 42 16.72 -23.79 11.59
C ALA A 42 16.62 -23.06 10.24
N ILE A 43 16.72 -21.72 10.25
CA ILE A 43 16.84 -20.91 9.03
C ILE A 43 18.16 -20.12 9.12
N PRO A 44 19.07 -20.25 8.13
CA PRO A 44 19.00 -21.12 6.95
C PRO A 44 19.40 -22.59 7.24
N SER A 45 18.80 -23.57 6.53
CA SER A 45 19.18 -25.00 6.57
C SER A 45 18.72 -25.76 5.31
N GLN A 46 19.27 -26.96 5.05
CA GLN A 46 18.83 -27.81 3.94
C GLN A 46 17.39 -28.30 4.13
N GLU A 47 16.98 -28.55 5.37
CA GLU A 47 15.63 -28.92 5.74
C GLU A 47 14.64 -27.79 5.46
N ALA A 48 15.01 -26.55 5.77
CA ALA A 48 14.21 -25.37 5.41
C ALA A 48 14.07 -25.26 3.88
N ASP A 49 15.18 -25.35 3.12
CA ASP A 49 15.14 -25.30 1.66
C ASP A 49 14.24 -26.39 1.06
N PHE A 50 14.32 -27.62 1.60
CA PHE A 50 13.46 -28.73 1.20
C PHE A 50 11.97 -28.42 1.47
N LEU A 51 11.65 -27.94 2.67
CA LEU A 51 10.28 -27.58 3.05
C LEU A 51 9.71 -26.48 2.16
N PHE A 52 10.44 -25.37 1.96
CA PHE A 52 9.96 -24.25 1.15
C PHE A 52 9.76 -24.66 -0.31
N LYS A 53 10.72 -25.36 -0.92
CA LYS A 53 10.62 -25.88 -2.30
C LYS A 53 9.46 -26.85 -2.47
N TRP A 54 9.20 -27.70 -1.48
CA TRP A 54 8.08 -28.64 -1.53
C TRP A 54 6.75 -27.89 -1.64
N PHE A 55 6.51 -26.90 -0.76
CA PHE A 55 5.29 -26.10 -0.82
C PHE A 55 5.22 -25.22 -2.08
N GLU A 56 6.35 -24.80 -2.65
CA GLU A 56 6.38 -24.04 -3.90
C GLU A 56 5.89 -24.90 -5.07
N SER A 57 6.35 -26.15 -5.11
CA SER A 57 6.04 -27.13 -6.15
C SER A 57 4.62 -27.70 -6.03
N ASN A 58 4.04 -27.68 -4.83
CA ASN A 58 2.72 -28.27 -4.52
C ASN A 58 1.65 -27.22 -4.22
N GLY A 59 1.90 -25.95 -4.55
CA GLY A 59 0.98 -24.83 -4.40
C GLY A 59 0.68 -24.14 -5.74
N LYS A 60 -0.31 -23.24 -5.73
CA LYS A 60 -0.51 -22.29 -6.83
C LYS A 60 0.81 -21.54 -7.11
N PRO A 61 1.24 -21.40 -8.38
CA PRO A 61 2.47 -20.69 -8.72
C PRO A 61 2.53 -19.31 -8.07
N ARG A 62 3.69 -18.97 -7.48
CA ARG A 62 3.95 -17.71 -6.78
C ARG A 62 3.08 -17.46 -5.54
N ALA A 63 2.27 -18.41 -5.08
CA ALA A 63 1.39 -18.21 -3.91
C ALA A 63 2.14 -18.04 -2.59
N GLN A 64 3.42 -18.36 -2.55
CA GLN A 64 4.30 -18.13 -1.40
C GLN A 64 5.03 -16.79 -1.45
N LYS A 65 4.93 -16.05 -2.57
CA LYS A 65 5.54 -14.71 -2.63
C LYS A 65 4.80 -13.81 -1.63
N GLN A 66 5.54 -13.19 -0.73
CA GLN A 66 4.99 -12.26 0.26
C GLN A 66 4.30 -11.05 -0.41
N GLY A 67 4.73 -10.71 -1.62
CA GLY A 67 4.31 -9.51 -2.34
C GLY A 67 5.14 -8.29 -1.92
N HIS A 68 4.68 -7.12 -2.31
CA HIS A 68 5.25 -5.84 -1.89
C HIS A 68 4.66 -5.46 -0.54
N TYR A 69 5.41 -4.75 0.29
CA TYR A 69 4.86 -4.25 1.56
C TYR A 69 3.76 -3.20 1.31
N HIS A 70 4.03 -2.35 0.31
CA HIS A 70 3.06 -1.49 -0.33
C HIS A 70 3.38 -1.44 -1.84
N GLN A 71 2.36 -1.22 -2.65
CA GLN A 71 2.49 -1.09 -4.10
C GLN A 71 1.82 0.21 -4.55
N GLY A 72 2.61 1.08 -5.16
CA GLY A 72 2.17 2.28 -5.85
C GLY A 72 2.06 2.08 -7.36
N ALA A 73 1.40 3.01 -8.05
CA ALA A 73 1.37 3.10 -9.51
C ALA A 73 1.89 4.48 -9.94
N TYR A 74 2.93 4.52 -10.80
CA TYR A 74 3.55 5.75 -11.28
C TYR A 74 3.38 5.91 -12.80
N LEU A 75 2.84 7.04 -13.25
CA LEU A 75 2.67 7.32 -14.67
C LEU A 75 3.97 7.88 -15.28
N PHE A 76 4.56 7.14 -16.22
CA PHE A 76 5.70 7.58 -17.01
C PHE A 76 5.64 7.01 -18.42
N ASP A 77 5.99 7.82 -19.42
CA ASP A 77 5.95 7.41 -20.83
C ASP A 77 4.57 6.85 -21.26
N SER A 78 3.51 7.53 -20.83
CA SER A 78 2.11 7.15 -21.08
C SER A 78 1.65 5.80 -20.52
N GLU A 79 2.46 5.14 -19.69
CA GLU A 79 2.13 3.87 -19.05
C GLU A 79 2.26 3.94 -17.52
N PHE A 80 1.47 3.11 -16.84
CA PHE A 80 1.54 2.95 -15.38
C PHE A 80 2.57 1.89 -15.02
N TRP A 81 3.54 2.29 -14.21
CA TRP A 81 4.60 1.42 -13.72
C TRP A 81 4.39 1.10 -12.25
N SER A 82 4.58 -0.17 -11.90
CA SER A 82 4.53 -0.58 -10.50
C SER A 82 5.69 0.04 -9.70
N VAL A 83 5.36 0.70 -8.60
CA VAL A 83 6.32 1.15 -7.58
C VAL A 83 6.22 0.23 -6.39
N SER A 84 7.17 -0.70 -6.31
CA SER A 84 7.16 -1.76 -5.32
C SER A 84 7.99 -1.40 -4.11
N ILE A 85 7.34 -1.25 -2.96
CA ILE A 85 8.03 -0.95 -1.71
C ILE A 85 8.49 -2.25 -1.05
N PRO A 86 9.80 -2.45 -0.85
CA PRO A 86 10.33 -3.66 -0.25
C PRO A 86 10.04 -3.71 1.24
N LEU A 87 10.02 -4.93 1.79
CA LEU A 87 10.09 -5.13 3.24
C LEU A 87 11.54 -4.87 3.68
N ILE A 88 11.71 -4.00 4.68
CA ILE A 88 13.02 -3.54 5.15
C ILE A 88 13.22 -3.94 6.61
N TYR A 89 14.32 -4.63 6.90
CA TYR A 89 14.75 -4.95 8.27
C TYR A 89 16.13 -4.35 8.54
N GLY A 90 16.27 -3.66 9.69
CA GLY A 90 17.51 -3.05 10.10
C GLY A 90 17.88 -1.78 9.32
N SER A 91 19.18 -1.49 9.23
CA SER A 91 19.71 -0.35 8.48
C SER A 91 20.14 -0.78 7.08
N VAL A 92 19.48 -0.23 6.06
CA VAL A 92 19.76 -0.54 4.65
C VAL A 92 19.91 0.74 3.83
N LYS A 93 20.70 0.66 2.77
CA LYS A 93 20.76 1.69 1.73
C LYS A 93 19.80 1.31 0.61
N ILE A 94 18.88 2.22 0.27
CA ILE A 94 17.83 1.96 -0.72
C ILE A 94 17.98 2.95 -1.86
N ASN A 95 17.86 2.45 -3.09
CA ASN A 95 17.74 3.26 -4.28
C ASN A 95 16.27 3.29 -4.70
N SER A 96 15.70 4.47 -4.88
CA SER A 96 14.29 4.62 -5.29
C SER A 96 14.00 3.91 -6.61
N LEU A 97 14.92 3.96 -7.57
CA LEU A 97 14.77 3.36 -8.90
C LEU A 97 14.67 1.82 -8.89
N ASP A 98 15.08 1.18 -7.80
CA ASP A 98 14.92 -0.27 -7.62
C ASP A 98 13.45 -0.64 -7.40
N ALA A 99 12.62 0.30 -6.90
CA ALA A 99 11.18 0.08 -6.75
C ALA A 99 10.46 -0.06 -8.10
N LEU A 100 11.00 0.51 -9.18
CA LEU A 100 10.52 0.36 -10.56
C LEU A 100 11.07 -0.91 -11.23
N HIS A 101 11.12 -2.04 -10.52
CA HIS A 101 11.80 -3.26 -10.98
C HIS A 101 11.27 -3.83 -12.32
N GLU A 102 10.02 -3.56 -12.69
CA GLU A 102 9.41 -3.98 -13.96
C GLU A 102 9.71 -3.02 -15.13
N MET A 103 10.18 -1.79 -14.85
CA MET A 103 10.47 -0.80 -15.88
C MET A 103 11.76 -1.17 -16.64
N PRO A 104 11.73 -1.25 -18.00
CA PRO A 104 12.92 -1.49 -18.80
C PRO A 104 14.01 -0.45 -18.56
N LYS A 105 15.28 -0.89 -18.64
CA LYS A 105 16.44 -0.02 -18.37
C LYS A 105 16.44 1.25 -19.23
N SER A 106 16.12 1.14 -20.52
CA SER A 106 16.06 2.30 -21.44
C SER A 106 15.04 3.36 -21.01
N ILE A 107 13.90 2.93 -20.46
CA ILE A 107 12.85 3.84 -19.95
C ILE A 107 13.31 4.45 -18.62
N LYS A 108 13.93 3.67 -17.73
CA LYS A 108 14.56 4.20 -16.49
C LYS A 108 15.62 5.25 -16.81
N ASP A 109 16.49 4.98 -17.78
CA ASP A 109 17.54 5.90 -18.20
C ASP A 109 16.93 7.22 -18.74
N SER A 110 15.79 7.13 -19.45
CA SER A 110 15.03 8.30 -19.90
C SER A 110 14.41 9.10 -18.75
N LEU A 111 13.91 8.42 -17.70
CA LEU A 111 13.44 9.07 -16.47
C LEU A 111 14.59 9.80 -15.76
N ILE A 112 15.75 9.16 -15.64
CA ILE A 112 16.95 9.73 -14.99
C ILE A 112 17.45 10.97 -15.75
N ALA A 113 17.41 10.95 -17.08
CA ALA A 113 17.82 12.08 -17.91
C ALA A 113 16.95 13.33 -17.68
N ASN A 114 15.68 13.15 -17.29
CA ASN A 114 14.78 14.26 -16.98
C ASN A 114 14.76 14.56 -15.48
N LYS A 115 15.62 15.50 -15.04
CA LYS A 115 15.79 15.84 -13.61
C LYS A 115 14.50 16.21 -12.89
N ASN A 116 13.58 16.92 -13.55
CA ASN A 116 12.31 17.32 -12.93
C ASN A 116 11.42 16.10 -12.69
N ARG A 117 11.27 15.23 -13.71
CA ARG A 117 10.50 13.98 -13.59
C ARG A 117 11.11 13.03 -12.57
N LEU A 118 12.44 12.94 -12.54
CA LEU A 118 13.15 12.17 -11.53
C LEU A 118 12.84 12.71 -10.13
N SER A 119 12.91 14.03 -9.92
CA SER A 119 12.59 14.64 -8.63
C SER A 119 11.15 14.34 -8.20
N ASP A 120 10.17 14.51 -9.10
CA ASP A 120 8.77 14.19 -8.84
C ASP A 120 8.58 12.70 -8.48
N TYR A 121 9.27 11.82 -9.20
CA TYR A 121 9.27 10.39 -8.91
C TYR A 121 9.84 10.08 -7.52
N VAL A 122 10.98 10.68 -7.13
CA VAL A 122 11.59 10.40 -5.83
C VAL A 122 10.71 10.92 -4.69
N ILE A 123 10.03 12.06 -4.86
CA ILE A 123 9.03 12.56 -3.92
C ILE A 123 7.88 11.56 -3.79
N TYR A 124 7.31 11.13 -4.92
CA TYR A 124 6.24 10.14 -4.95
C TYR A 124 6.65 8.80 -4.32
N TRP A 125 7.87 8.33 -4.57
CA TRP A 125 8.43 7.14 -3.95
C TRP A 125 8.58 7.28 -2.43
N ALA A 126 9.01 8.45 -1.94
CA ALA A 126 9.11 8.72 -0.51
C ALA A 126 7.72 8.67 0.16
N ASP A 127 6.70 9.19 -0.51
CA ASP A 127 5.30 9.05 -0.11
C ASP A 127 4.88 7.57 -0.04
N CYS A 128 5.20 6.76 -1.06
CA CYS A 128 4.93 5.32 -1.03
C CYS A 128 5.63 4.60 0.14
N ILE A 129 6.89 4.94 0.44
CA ILE A 129 7.64 4.35 1.56
C ILE A 129 7.01 4.72 2.89
N ASP A 130 6.77 6.02 3.11
CA ASP A 130 6.17 6.50 4.35
C ASP A 130 4.80 5.83 4.53
N PHE A 131 3.96 5.84 3.50
CA PHE A 131 2.63 5.23 3.55
C PHE A 131 2.69 3.74 3.87
N GLY A 132 3.47 2.99 3.09
CA GLY A 132 3.55 1.54 3.25
C GLY A 132 4.01 1.17 4.65
N MET A 133 5.14 1.72 5.08
CA MET A 133 5.75 1.39 6.37
C MET A 133 4.94 1.89 7.56
N GLY A 134 4.38 3.10 7.50
CA GLY A 134 3.61 3.65 8.61
C GLY A 134 2.19 3.13 8.71
N TYR A 135 1.59 2.65 7.61
CA TYR A 135 0.29 2.00 7.66
C TYR A 135 0.30 0.78 8.60
N GLY A 136 1.35 -0.05 8.54
CA GLY A 136 1.52 -1.17 9.45
C GLY A 136 1.62 -0.74 10.92
N ASP A 137 2.40 0.31 11.19
CA ASP A 137 2.58 0.84 12.54
C ASP A 137 1.25 1.35 13.13
N LEU A 138 0.46 2.10 12.36
CA LEU A 138 -0.83 2.62 12.82
C LEU A 138 -1.89 1.53 12.98
N ARG A 139 -1.95 0.56 12.05
CA ARG A 139 -2.92 -0.53 12.10
C ARG A 139 -2.76 -1.37 13.37
N ASP A 140 -1.52 -1.56 13.81
CA ASP A 140 -1.19 -2.43 14.94
C ASP A 140 -1.12 -1.67 16.28
N ASP A 141 -1.30 -0.34 16.28
CA ASP A 141 -1.33 0.50 17.49
C ASP A 141 -2.70 0.46 18.19
N LYS A 142 -2.70 -0.13 19.39
CA LYS A 142 -3.90 -0.31 20.22
C LYS A 142 -4.35 0.95 20.97
N ASN A 143 -3.55 2.03 20.92
CA ASN A 143 -3.87 3.29 21.59
C ASN A 143 -4.66 4.25 20.70
N LEU A 144 -4.73 3.98 19.39
CA LEU A 144 -5.48 4.78 18.44
C LEU A 144 -6.98 4.47 18.52
N ASP A 145 -7.79 5.44 18.09
CA ASP A 145 -9.23 5.27 17.97
C ASP A 145 -9.55 4.13 16.98
N PRO A 146 -10.24 3.04 17.42
CA PRO A 146 -10.47 1.87 16.56
C PRO A 146 -11.26 2.20 15.30
N PHE A 147 -12.21 3.14 15.39
CA PHE A 147 -13.02 3.55 14.26
C PHE A 147 -12.19 4.33 13.21
N GLY A 148 -11.28 5.21 13.65
CA GLY A 148 -10.29 5.86 12.79
C GLY A 148 -9.36 4.86 12.09
N VAL A 149 -8.95 3.79 12.79
CA VAL A 149 -8.14 2.70 12.22
C VAL A 149 -8.94 1.86 11.21
N ASP A 150 -10.20 1.56 11.48
CA ASP A 150 -11.07 0.86 10.52
C ASP A 150 -11.24 1.65 9.21
N LEU A 151 -11.39 2.97 9.31
CA LEU A 151 -11.41 3.86 8.15
C LEU A 151 -10.06 3.90 7.42
N LEU A 152 -8.94 3.87 8.15
CA LEU A 152 -7.60 3.79 7.56
C LEU A 152 -7.46 2.50 6.73
N ASN A 153 -7.91 1.37 7.28
CA ASN A 153 -7.91 0.07 6.61
C ASN A 153 -8.78 0.09 5.35
N ALA A 154 -10.00 0.61 5.43
CA ALA A 154 -10.88 0.74 4.27
C ALA A 154 -10.27 1.65 3.18
N GLY A 155 -9.64 2.77 3.57
CA GLY A 155 -8.93 3.63 2.62
C GLY A 155 -7.74 2.94 1.95
N TYR A 156 -6.98 2.15 2.71
CA TYR A 156 -5.86 1.36 2.19
C TYR A 156 -6.32 0.29 1.19
N GLU A 157 -7.41 -0.42 1.48
CA GLU A 157 -8.01 -1.40 0.57
C GLU A 157 -8.46 -0.75 -0.75
N GLU A 158 -9.12 0.40 -0.67
CA GLU A 158 -9.57 1.14 -1.85
C GLU A 158 -8.39 1.68 -2.67
N LEU A 159 -7.36 2.24 -2.04
CA LEU A 159 -6.16 2.69 -2.74
C LEU A 159 -5.43 1.51 -3.40
N SER A 160 -5.33 0.37 -2.71
CA SER A 160 -4.72 -0.84 -3.25
C SER A 160 -5.51 -1.39 -4.45
N SER A 161 -6.84 -1.37 -4.38
CA SER A 161 -7.73 -1.71 -5.49
C SER A 161 -7.49 -0.77 -6.69
N ALA A 162 -7.40 0.54 -6.45
CA ALA A 162 -7.08 1.51 -7.49
C ALA A 162 -5.72 1.22 -8.16
N THR A 163 -4.68 0.92 -7.35
CA THR A 163 -3.36 0.53 -7.86
C THR A 163 -3.47 -0.67 -8.81
N LEU A 164 -4.17 -1.74 -8.41
CA LEU A 164 -4.32 -2.94 -9.23
C LEU A 164 -5.00 -2.64 -10.56
N LEU A 165 -6.09 -1.87 -10.54
CA LEU A 165 -6.84 -1.46 -11.73
C LEU A 165 -6.02 -0.58 -12.69
N MET A 166 -5.13 0.28 -12.15
CA MET A 166 -4.24 1.12 -12.95
C MET A 166 -3.09 0.33 -13.59
N LEU A 167 -2.64 -0.75 -12.94
CA LEU A 167 -1.58 -1.65 -13.43
C LEU A 167 -2.10 -2.76 -14.36
N GLU A 168 -3.41 -2.83 -14.63
CA GLU A 168 -3.96 -3.75 -15.62
C GLU A 168 -3.45 -3.41 -17.03
N HIS A 169 -3.23 -4.44 -17.86
CA HIS A 169 -2.81 -4.25 -19.26
C HIS A 169 -3.79 -3.38 -20.06
N ARG A 170 -5.08 -3.44 -19.74
CA ARG A 170 -6.08 -2.52 -20.26
C ARG A 170 -6.45 -1.58 -19.14
N LEU A 171 -6.14 -0.30 -19.30
CA LEU A 171 -6.46 0.71 -18.31
C LEU A 171 -7.92 0.62 -17.89
N ASN A 172 -8.14 0.40 -16.60
CA ASN A 172 -9.46 0.38 -16.03
C ASN A 172 -9.77 1.71 -15.35
N THR A 173 -10.49 2.58 -16.07
CA THR A 173 -10.84 3.92 -15.59
C THR A 173 -11.74 3.90 -14.36
N ARG A 174 -12.31 2.75 -13.96
CA ARG A 174 -13.03 2.62 -12.68
C ARG A 174 -12.13 2.85 -11.46
N ALA A 175 -10.81 2.77 -11.62
CA ALA A 175 -9.86 3.12 -10.56
C ALA A 175 -10.12 4.51 -9.96
N ILE A 176 -10.70 5.46 -10.71
CA ILE A 176 -11.05 6.78 -10.19
C ILE A 176 -12.08 6.71 -9.04
N LEU A 177 -13.01 5.75 -9.09
CA LEU A 177 -14.01 5.54 -8.03
C LEU A 177 -13.36 5.02 -6.76
N ASN A 178 -12.38 4.13 -6.90
CA ASN A 178 -11.57 3.63 -5.78
C ASN A 178 -10.68 4.76 -5.20
N CYS A 179 -10.06 5.61 -6.04
CA CYS A 179 -9.29 6.77 -5.57
C CYS A 179 -10.17 7.76 -4.79
N ARG A 180 -11.39 8.02 -5.28
CA ARG A 180 -12.38 8.85 -4.59
C ARG A 180 -12.73 8.26 -3.22
N MET A 181 -13.03 6.97 -3.16
CA MET A 181 -13.39 6.29 -1.90
C MET A 181 -12.22 6.29 -0.93
N ALA A 182 -11.01 6.00 -1.40
CA ALA A 182 -9.79 6.07 -0.60
C ALA A 182 -9.60 7.47 0.00
N THR A 183 -9.77 8.52 -0.80
CA THR A 183 -9.70 9.92 -0.33
C THR A 183 -10.75 10.19 0.75
N GLU A 184 -11.99 9.76 0.56
CA GLU A 184 -13.07 9.91 1.55
C GLU A 184 -12.71 9.21 2.87
N MET A 185 -12.25 7.96 2.79
CA MET A 185 -11.90 7.15 3.96
C MET A 185 -10.68 7.71 4.70
N PHE A 186 -9.66 8.17 4.00
CA PHE A 186 -8.48 8.78 4.61
C PHE A 186 -8.81 10.11 5.29
N LEU A 187 -9.61 10.99 4.67
CA LEU A 187 -10.05 12.23 5.32
C LEU A 187 -10.84 11.93 6.61
N LYS A 188 -11.78 10.98 6.55
CA LYS A 188 -12.54 10.55 7.73
C LYS A 188 -11.65 9.94 8.79
N SER A 189 -10.71 9.07 8.40
CA SER A 189 -9.75 8.43 9.29
C SER A 189 -8.93 9.47 10.04
N PHE A 190 -8.34 10.44 9.35
CA PHE A 190 -7.57 11.51 9.99
C PHE A 190 -8.40 12.27 11.03
N ILE A 191 -9.62 12.68 10.66
CA ILE A 191 -10.48 13.45 11.56
C ILE A 191 -10.85 12.60 12.79
N SER A 192 -11.22 11.33 12.59
CA SER A 192 -11.52 10.40 13.69
C SER A 192 -10.33 10.19 14.62
N LEU A 193 -9.13 9.98 14.08
CA LEU A 193 -7.91 9.78 14.87
C LEU A 193 -7.51 11.06 15.63
N LYS A 194 -7.79 12.25 15.08
CA LYS A 194 -7.36 13.53 15.66
C LYS A 194 -8.28 14.06 16.76
N ILE A 195 -9.59 13.95 16.57
CA ILE A 195 -10.59 14.57 17.46
C ILE A 195 -11.65 13.59 17.98
N SER A 196 -11.50 12.28 17.72
CA SER A 196 -12.42 11.22 18.15
C SER A 196 -13.87 11.50 17.74
N LEU A 197 -14.19 11.29 16.45
CA LEU A 197 -15.57 11.38 15.98
C LEU A 197 -16.43 10.26 16.58
N SER A 198 -17.62 10.58 17.07
CA SER A 198 -18.62 9.54 17.35
C SER A 198 -19.11 8.89 16.04
N ASP A 199 -19.55 7.64 16.10
CA ASP A 199 -20.08 6.90 14.94
C ASP A 199 -21.23 7.64 14.24
N LYS A 200 -22.01 8.44 15.01
CA LYS A 200 -23.05 9.34 14.48
C LYS A 200 -22.48 10.55 13.72
N GLU A 201 -21.38 11.14 14.19
CA GLU A 201 -20.73 12.28 13.54
C GLU A 201 -19.97 11.85 12.29
N ALA A 202 -19.35 10.67 12.31
CA ALA A 202 -18.69 10.09 11.16
C ALA A 202 -19.68 9.67 10.05
N ARG A 203 -20.85 9.13 10.41
CA ARG A 203 -21.93 8.86 9.46
C ARG A 203 -22.61 10.14 8.95
N LYS A 204 -22.66 11.20 9.77
CA LYS A 204 -23.13 12.53 9.37
C LYS A 204 -22.09 13.33 8.60
N ALA A 205 -20.82 12.93 8.61
CA ALA A 205 -19.81 13.48 7.73
C ALA A 205 -20.18 13.05 6.30
N GLU A 206 -20.98 13.91 5.68
CA GLU A 206 -21.52 13.76 4.33
C GLU A 206 -20.45 13.22 3.38
N HIS A 207 -20.85 12.39 2.41
CA HIS A 207 -19.96 11.88 1.35
C HIS A 207 -19.37 12.97 0.42
N ASN A 208 -19.49 14.24 0.82
CA ASN A 208 -19.00 15.41 0.14
C ASN A 208 -17.51 15.62 0.50
N LEU A 209 -16.64 15.41 -0.48
CA LEU A 209 -15.19 15.56 -0.29
C LEU A 209 -14.78 16.98 0.09
N ASN A 210 -15.49 18.02 -0.37
CA ASN A 210 -15.16 19.40 -0.02
C ASN A 210 -15.40 19.66 1.46
N THR A 211 -16.54 19.24 1.99
CA THR A 211 -16.87 19.36 3.42
C THR A 211 -15.89 18.56 4.28
N LEU A 212 -15.49 17.37 3.84
CA LEU A 212 -14.50 16.56 4.54
C LEU A 212 -13.11 17.21 4.53
N MET A 213 -12.71 17.79 3.39
CA MET A 213 -11.44 18.51 3.27
C MET A 213 -11.41 19.75 4.17
N ASP A 214 -12.50 20.50 4.27
CA ASP A 214 -12.60 21.66 5.16
C ASP A 214 -12.40 21.26 6.62
N LYS A 215 -13.10 20.21 7.07
CA LYS A 215 -12.94 19.68 8.42
C LYS A 215 -11.53 19.15 8.68
N PHE A 216 -10.94 18.48 7.69
CA PHE A 216 -9.57 17.99 7.76
C PHE A 216 -8.56 19.14 7.90
N ILE A 217 -8.70 20.21 7.11
CA ILE A 217 -7.83 21.40 7.20
C ILE A 217 -8.00 22.08 8.56
N GLU A 218 -9.24 22.19 9.05
CA GLU A 218 -9.56 22.77 10.35
C GLU A 218 -8.90 21.98 11.49
N CYS A 219 -9.04 20.65 11.53
CA CYS A 219 -8.51 19.84 12.63
C CYS A 219 -7.01 19.55 12.55
N SER A 220 -6.43 19.51 11.34
CA SER A 220 -4.99 19.33 11.14
C SER A 220 -4.20 20.63 11.35
N GLY A 221 -4.82 21.79 11.14
CA GLY A 221 -4.13 23.07 11.09
C GLY A 221 -3.33 23.30 9.79
N TYR A 222 -3.44 22.41 8.80
CA TYR A 222 -2.71 22.47 7.53
C TYR A 222 -3.33 23.45 6.52
N LYS A 223 -3.39 24.73 6.89
CA LYS A 223 -4.00 25.81 6.06
C LYS A 223 -3.44 25.90 4.64
N HIS A 224 -2.20 25.46 4.42
CA HIS A 224 -1.57 25.46 3.10
C HIS A 224 -2.22 24.46 2.13
N LEU A 225 -3.04 23.51 2.60
CA LEU A 225 -3.74 22.54 1.77
C LEU A 225 -5.03 23.08 1.14
N GLU A 226 -5.48 24.28 1.52
CA GLU A 226 -6.55 24.99 0.80
C GLU A 226 -6.24 25.12 -0.70
N LYS A 227 -4.97 25.28 -1.05
CA LYS A 227 -4.52 25.40 -2.45
C LYS A 227 -4.77 24.15 -3.29
N ILE A 228 -4.88 22.97 -2.66
CA ILE A 228 -5.09 21.69 -3.36
C ILE A 228 -6.57 21.28 -3.37
N LYS A 229 -7.43 21.96 -2.60
CA LYS A 229 -8.88 21.71 -2.56
C LYS A 229 -9.55 21.73 -3.95
N PRO A 230 -9.20 22.64 -4.89
CA PRO A 230 -9.76 22.59 -6.25
C PRO A 230 -9.51 21.26 -6.97
N GLY A 231 -8.45 20.54 -6.59
CA GLY A 231 -8.16 19.19 -7.09
C GLY A 231 -9.28 18.19 -6.83
N LEU A 232 -10.10 18.36 -5.80
CA LEU A 232 -11.22 17.44 -5.52
C LEU A 232 -12.23 17.35 -6.67
N SER A 233 -12.30 18.36 -7.54
CA SER A 233 -13.15 18.35 -8.74
C SER A 233 -12.78 17.28 -9.77
N MET A 234 -11.59 16.66 -9.66
CA MET A 234 -11.19 15.54 -10.53
C MET A 234 -11.91 14.24 -10.19
N PHE A 235 -12.47 14.13 -8.97
CA PHE A 235 -13.21 12.95 -8.56
C PHE A 235 -14.67 13.04 -9.01
N PRO A 236 -15.25 11.93 -9.50
CA PRO A 236 -16.67 11.89 -9.82
C PRO A 236 -17.52 12.00 -8.56
N GLU A 237 -18.75 12.50 -8.72
CA GLU A 237 -19.73 12.51 -7.65
C GLU A 237 -20.15 11.08 -7.28
N VAL A 238 -20.56 10.84 -6.02
CA VAL A 238 -20.93 9.49 -5.53
C VAL A 238 -21.97 8.82 -6.43
N ASN A 239 -22.94 9.60 -6.91
CA ASN A 239 -24.06 9.14 -7.72
C ASN A 239 -23.63 8.71 -9.13
N GLU A 240 -22.42 9.06 -9.59
CA GLU A 240 -21.90 8.69 -10.91
C GLU A 240 -21.29 7.30 -10.95
N ARG A 241 -21.26 6.57 -9.82
CA ARG A 241 -20.75 5.18 -9.73
C ARG A 241 -21.39 4.19 -10.72
N TYR A 242 -22.59 4.50 -11.22
CA TYR A 242 -23.33 3.70 -12.19
C TYR A 242 -23.05 4.08 -13.65
N LYS A 243 -22.28 5.16 -13.89
CA LYS A 243 -21.91 5.63 -15.22
C LYS A 243 -20.53 5.08 -15.62
N GLU A 244 -20.31 4.98 -16.93
CA GLU A 244 -18.98 4.78 -17.49
C GLU A 244 -18.08 5.98 -17.14
N GLN A 245 -16.84 5.69 -16.74
CA GLN A 245 -15.86 6.72 -16.37
C GLN A 245 -14.98 7.05 -17.58
N LYS A 246 -15.05 8.30 -18.03
CA LYS A 246 -14.27 8.82 -19.17
C LYS A 246 -13.20 9.78 -18.65
N ILE A 247 -12.10 9.23 -18.19
CA ILE A 247 -10.95 9.96 -17.63
C ILE A 247 -9.68 9.50 -18.34
N ASP A 248 -8.77 10.44 -18.62
CA ASP A 248 -7.47 10.08 -19.21
C ASP A 248 -6.49 9.57 -18.14
N ARG A 249 -5.37 8.98 -18.59
CA ARG A 249 -4.34 8.44 -17.69
C ARG A 249 -3.75 9.50 -16.76
N LYS A 250 -3.57 10.73 -17.24
CA LYS A 250 -2.93 11.80 -16.47
C LYS A 250 -3.85 12.26 -15.35
N GLN A 251 -5.11 12.52 -15.64
CA GLN A 251 -6.12 12.89 -14.65
C GLN A 251 -6.32 11.77 -13.63
N LEU A 252 -6.34 10.51 -14.07
CA LEU A 252 -6.42 9.36 -13.16
C LEU A 252 -5.19 9.29 -12.24
N PHE A 253 -3.99 9.52 -12.78
CA PHE A 253 -2.77 9.56 -11.98
C PHE A 253 -2.78 10.71 -10.97
N GLU A 254 -3.23 11.90 -11.35
CA GLU A 254 -3.37 13.05 -10.45
C GLU A 254 -4.33 12.73 -9.29
N ALA A 255 -5.46 12.07 -9.58
CA ALA A 255 -6.43 11.66 -8.58
C ALA A 255 -5.88 10.58 -7.63
N TYR A 256 -5.13 9.65 -8.18
CA TYR A 256 -4.45 8.61 -7.41
C TYR A 256 -3.36 9.20 -6.50
N CYS A 257 -2.52 10.10 -7.02
CA CYS A 257 -1.53 10.83 -6.23
C CYS A 257 -2.19 11.66 -5.13
N PHE A 258 -3.34 12.29 -5.40
CA PHE A 258 -4.10 13.02 -4.37
C PHE A 258 -4.50 12.09 -3.24
N ALA A 259 -5.15 10.96 -3.54
CA ALA A 259 -5.58 9.97 -2.54
C ALA A 259 -4.40 9.45 -1.71
N GLN A 260 -3.30 9.07 -2.37
CA GLN A 260 -2.10 8.60 -1.69
C GLN A 260 -1.46 9.69 -0.80
N SER A 261 -1.44 10.95 -1.26
CA SER A 261 -0.91 12.07 -0.48
C SER A 261 -1.71 12.30 0.80
N ILE A 262 -3.05 12.22 0.73
CA ILE A 262 -3.89 12.31 1.94
C ILE A 262 -3.59 11.16 2.91
N GLY A 263 -3.48 9.93 2.41
CA GLY A 263 -3.10 8.77 3.23
C GLY A 263 -1.74 8.96 3.93
N VAL A 264 -0.75 9.50 3.22
CA VAL A 264 0.57 9.81 3.76
C VAL A 264 0.55 10.88 4.84
N LEU A 265 -0.33 11.89 4.73
CA LEU A 265 -0.46 12.92 5.77
C LEU A 265 -0.91 12.33 7.10
N ILE A 266 -1.77 11.30 7.08
CA ILE A 266 -2.12 10.54 8.29
C ILE A 266 -0.86 9.92 8.89
N ILE A 267 -0.09 9.21 8.06
CA ILE A 267 1.11 8.54 8.55
C ILE A 267 2.09 9.52 9.20
N ARG A 268 2.36 10.64 8.54
CA ARG A 268 3.33 11.65 9.02
C ARG A 268 2.86 12.38 10.26
N GLU A 269 1.55 12.45 10.50
CA GLU A 269 0.98 13.08 11.68
C GLU A 269 1.03 12.15 12.90
N PHE A 270 0.77 10.86 12.70
CA PHE A 270 0.60 9.88 13.78
C PHE A 270 1.81 8.96 13.96
N THR A 271 2.87 9.10 13.15
CA THR A 271 4.13 8.35 13.27
C THR A 271 5.33 9.28 13.12
N ASP A 272 6.51 8.81 13.52
CA ASP A 272 7.79 9.52 13.30
C ASP A 272 8.34 9.37 11.87
N ARG A 273 7.59 8.74 10.94
CA ARG A 273 8.06 8.48 9.58
C ARG A 273 7.92 9.71 8.70
N ASN A 274 9.05 10.17 8.16
CA ASN A 274 9.08 11.26 7.20
C ASN A 274 10.30 11.16 6.27
N THR A 275 10.26 10.19 5.35
CA THR A 275 11.27 9.99 4.31
C THR A 275 11.31 11.19 3.38
N LEU A 276 10.17 11.84 3.11
CA LEU A 276 10.12 13.04 2.26
C LEU A 276 11.00 14.17 2.80
N LYS A 277 11.01 14.41 4.12
CA LYS A 277 11.89 15.41 4.73
C LYS A 277 13.36 15.14 4.42
N GLN A 278 13.77 13.86 4.41
CA GLN A 278 15.13 13.47 4.05
C GLN A 278 15.40 13.73 2.57
N VAL A 279 14.51 13.30 1.68
CA VAL A 279 14.62 13.53 0.22
C VAL A 279 14.71 15.02 -0.11
N LEU A 280 13.86 15.85 0.47
CA LEU A 280 13.86 17.30 0.25
C LEU A 280 15.14 17.97 0.79
N ALA A 281 15.72 17.46 1.87
CA ALA A 281 16.99 17.96 2.38
C ALA A 281 18.16 17.66 1.42
N PHE A 282 18.16 16.49 0.77
CA PHE A 282 19.15 16.14 -0.25
C PHE A 282 18.99 16.92 -1.57
N ASN A 283 17.79 17.41 -1.87
CA ASN A 283 17.49 18.13 -3.12
C ASN A 283 17.67 19.67 -3.02
N LYS A 284 18.09 20.22 -1.88
CA LYS A 284 18.45 21.64 -1.80
C LYS A 284 19.84 21.85 -2.42
N PRO A 285 20.00 22.78 -3.39
CA PRO A 285 21.35 23.24 -3.75
C PRO A 285 22.00 23.86 -2.51
N LEU A 286 23.27 23.52 -2.28
CA LEU A 286 24.14 24.20 -1.31
C LEU A 286 24.26 25.69 -1.64
#